data_AF-A0A2L2Z8S5-F1
#
_entry.id   AF-A0A2L2Z8S5-F1
#
_cell.length_a   1.000
_cell.length_b   1.000
_cell.length_c   1.000
_cell.angle_alpha   90.00
_cell.angle_beta   90.00
_cell.angle_gamma   90.00
#
_symmetry.space_group_name_H-M   'P 1'
#
loop_
_entity.id
_entity.type
_entity.pdbx_description
1 polymer ?
#
loop_
_entity_poly.entity_id
_entity_poly.type
_entity_poly.pdbx_seq_one_letter_code
_entity_poly.pdbx_strand_id
1 'polypeptide(L)' 'VGMNDRGEQQASLGKGCDHNGVVVHELGHTIGFFHEHNRSARESYLIIYWLIIIEGMAPHFTKLDAHQN' A
#
# COMPACT_ATOMS: atom_id res chain seq x y z
N VAL A 1 -6.87 -1.65 -4.49
CA VAL A 1 -5.87 -0.94 -5.31
C VAL A 1 -6.25 -1.13 -6.77
N GLY A 2 -6.20 -0.07 -7.57
CA GLY A 2 -6.67 -0.09 -8.95
C GLY A 2 -8.20 -0.03 -9.09
N MET A 3 -8.64 -0.07 -10.34
CA MET A 3 -10.05 -0.22 -10.73
C MET A 3 -10.59 -1.59 -10.31
N ASN A 4 -11.78 -1.62 -9.71
CA ASN A 4 -12.38 -2.86 -9.20
C ASN A 4 -13.70 -3.26 -9.89
N ASP A 5 -14.10 -2.58 -10.97
CA ASP A 5 -15.28 -2.86 -11.80
C ASP A 5 -16.64 -2.91 -11.07
N ARG A 6 -16.73 -2.33 -9.85
CA ARG A 6 -17.97 -2.31 -9.04
C ARG A 6 -18.66 -0.94 -9.02
N GLY A 7 -18.35 -0.08 -9.98
CA GLY A 7 -18.86 1.29 -10.04
C GLY A 7 -18.03 2.24 -9.18
N GLU A 8 -18.70 3.09 -8.39
CA GLU A 8 -18.04 4.07 -7.52
C GLU A 8 -17.10 3.39 -6.52
N GLN A 9 -15.87 3.90 -6.43
CA GLN A 9 -14.86 3.42 -5.48
C GLN A 9 -14.45 4.58 -4.56
N GLN A 10 -14.78 4.45 -3.27
CA GLN A 10 -14.44 5.47 -2.27
C GLN A 10 -12.95 5.48 -1.97
N ALA A 11 -12.37 6.67 -1.88
CA ALA A 11 -11.07 6.93 -1.28
C ALA A 11 -11.28 7.72 0.02
N SER A 12 -10.88 7.15 1.15
CA SER A 12 -11.19 7.71 2.47
C SER A 12 -10.08 8.64 2.95
N LEU A 13 -10.40 9.92 3.13
CA LEU A 13 -9.51 10.91 3.77
C LEU A 13 -10.02 11.21 5.18
N GLY A 14 -9.40 10.58 6.17
CA GLY A 14 -9.70 10.83 7.57
C GLY A 14 -9.21 12.21 8.06
N LYS A 15 -9.60 12.58 9.28
CA LYS A 15 -9.10 13.81 9.92
C LYS A 15 -7.57 13.74 10.03
N GLY A 16 -6.88 14.70 9.42
CA GLY A 16 -5.41 14.76 9.40
C GLY A 16 -4.75 14.07 8.20
N CYS A 17 -5.54 13.48 7.29
CA CYS A 17 -5.07 12.85 6.04
C CYS A 17 -5.27 13.75 4.81
N ASP A 18 -5.74 14.98 5.00
CA ASP A 18 -6.18 15.90 3.95
C ASP A 18 -5.07 16.77 3.35
N HIS A 19 -3.81 16.46 3.65
CA HIS A 19 -2.67 17.16 3.08
C HIS A 19 -2.28 16.58 1.71
N ASN A 20 -1.80 17.46 0.80
CA ASN A 20 -1.54 17.14 -0.61
C ASN A 20 -0.80 15.83 -0.84
N GLY A 21 0.25 15.55 -0.05
CA GLY A 21 1.04 14.32 -0.20
C GLY A 21 0.23 13.04 0.04
N VAL A 22 -0.66 13.03 1.04
CA VAL A 22 -1.52 11.86 1.31
C VAL A 22 -2.61 11.74 0.27
N VAL A 23 -3.19 12.85 -0.18
CA VAL A 23 -4.16 12.81 -1.29
C VAL A 23 -3.54 12.20 -2.55
N VAL A 24 -2.31 12.58 -2.90
CA VAL A 24 -1.57 12.01 -4.04
C VAL A 24 -1.26 10.52 -3.81
N HIS A 25 -0.90 10.14 -2.59
CA HIS A 25 -0.67 8.73 -2.22
C HIS A 25 -1.93 7.87 -2.41
N GLU A 26 -3.09 8.32 -1.91
CA GLU A 26 -4.35 7.59 -2.07
C GLU A 26 -4.78 7.51 -3.54
N LEU A 27 -4.57 8.58 -4.32
CA LEU A 27 -4.75 8.55 -5.77
C LEU A 27 -3.80 7.54 -6.45
N GLY A 28 -2.57 7.40 -5.94
CA GLY A 28 -1.64 6.34 -6.33
C GLY A 28 -2.26 4.94 -6.17
N HIS A 29 -2.92 4.69 -5.03
CA HIS A 29 -3.67 3.45 -4.82
C HIS A 29 -4.87 3.30 -5.76
N THR A 30 -5.54 4.41 -6.11
CA THR A 30 -6.64 4.39 -7.10
C THR A 30 -6.15 3.97 -8.49
N ILE A 31 -4.99 4.46 -8.93
CA ILE A 31 -4.46 4.13 -10.27
C ILE A 31 -3.76 2.77 -10.36
N GLY A 32 -3.49 2.12 -9.21
CA GLY A 32 -3.01 0.74 -9.19
C GLY A 32 -1.70 0.50 -8.43
N PHE A 33 -1.10 1.52 -7.82
CA PHE A 33 0.12 1.31 -7.03
C PHE A 33 -0.21 0.70 -5.68
N PHE A 34 0.56 -0.32 -5.28
CA PHE A 34 0.65 -0.78 -3.90
C PHE A 34 1.76 -0.01 -3.17
N HIS A 35 1.97 -0.25 -1.87
CA HIS A 35 3.13 0.35 -1.22
C HIS A 35 4.44 -0.23 -1.79
N GLU A 36 5.42 0.63 -1.96
CA GLU A 36 6.71 0.28 -2.55
C GLU A 36 7.43 -0.84 -1.76
N HIS A 37 7.30 -0.86 -0.43
CA HIS A 37 7.88 -1.90 0.41
C HIS A 37 7.19 -3.25 0.26
N ASN A 38 6.09 -3.37 -0.50
CA ASN A 38 5.47 -4.66 -0.79
C ASN A 38 6.01 -5.31 -2.07
N ARG A 39 6.85 -4.63 -2.87
CA ARG A 39 7.40 -5.22 -4.10
C ARG A 39 8.04 -6.59 -3.88
N SER A 40 7.86 -7.49 -4.86
CA SER A 40 8.42 -8.85 -4.82
C SER A 40 9.94 -8.88 -4.64
N ALA A 41 10.65 -7.91 -5.20
CA ALA A 41 12.12 -7.79 -5.17
C ALA A 41 12.65 -6.98 -3.97
N ARG A 42 11.81 -6.58 -3.02
CA ARG A 42 12.19 -5.66 -1.93
C ARG A 42 13.38 -6.15 -1.10
N GLU A 43 13.57 -7.46 -0.96
CA GLU A 43 14.61 -8.05 -0.10
C GLU A 43 16.03 -7.73 -0.57
N SER A 44 16.19 -7.27 -1.82
CA SER A 44 17.46 -6.74 -2.31
C SER A 44 17.77 -5.32 -1.82
N TYR A 45 16.80 -4.63 -1.21
CA TYR A 45 16.87 -3.21 -0.86
C TYR A 45 16.55 -2.93 0.61
N LEU A 46 15.74 -3.77 1.26
CA LEU A 46 15.27 -3.54 2.62
C LEU A 46 15.15 -4.83 3.44
N ILE A 47 15.31 -4.69 4.75
CA ILE A 47 15.10 -5.73 5.75
C ILE A 47 13.86 -5.36 6.56
N ILE A 48 12.92 -6.30 6.70
CA ILE A 48 11.77 -6.15 7.59
C ILE A 48 12.08 -6.82 8.93
N TYR A 49 12.08 -6.04 10.01
CA TYR A 49 12.25 -6.57 11.37
C TYR A 49 10.91 -7.09 11.92
N TRP A 50 10.58 -8.33 11.58
CA TRP A 50 9.27 -8.93 11.90
C TRP A 50 8.93 -8.96 13.39
N LEU A 51 9.93 -9.05 14.28
CA LEU A 51 9.74 -9.13 15.74
C LEU A 51 9.26 -7.82 16.39
N ILE A 52 9.38 -6.69 15.70
CA ILE A 52 8.95 -5.38 16.21
C ILE A 52 7.72 -4.84 15.49
N ILE A 53 7.12 -5.63 14.60
CA ILE A 53 5.85 -5.26 13.98
C ILE A 53 4.75 -5.36 15.04
N ILE A 54 3.90 -4.34 15.08
CA ILE A 54 2.72 -4.31 15.95
C ILE A 54 1.89 -5.56 15.72
N GLU A 55 1.44 -6.20 16.80
CA GLU A 55 0.63 -7.41 16.74
C GLU A 55 -0.57 -7.22 15.80
N GLY A 56 -0.79 -8.19 14.90
CA GLY A 56 -1.84 -8.14 13.88
C GLY A 56 -1.51 -7.33 12.62
N MET A 57 -0.43 -6.55 12.59
CA MET A 57 -0.07 -5.69 11.44
C MET A 57 0.89 -6.33 10.44
N ALA A 58 1.42 -7.53 10.73
CA ALA A 58 2.31 -8.27 9.83
C ALA A 58 1.79 -8.41 8.39
N PRO A 59 0.48 -8.63 8.13
CA PRO A 59 -0.04 -8.74 6.76
C PRO A 59 0.21 -7.50 5.88
N HIS A 60 0.33 -6.29 6.45
CA HIS A 60 0.62 -5.06 5.69
C HIS A 60 2.03 -5.06 5.07
N PHE A 61 2.89 -5.98 5.51
CA PHE A 61 4.23 -6.19 4.99
C PHE A 61 4.32 -7.43 4.09
N THR A 62 3.21 -8.03 3.66
CA THR A 62 3.25 -9.18 2.73
C THR A 62 3.84 -8.76 1.37
N LYS A 63 4.68 -9.59 0.76
CA LYS A 63 5.20 -9.31 -0.59
C LYS A 63 4.10 -9.52 -1.63
N LEU A 64 4.09 -8.66 -2.64
CA LEU A 64 3.38 -8.87 -3.89
C LEU A 64 4.03 -10.00 -4.68
N ASP A 65 3.22 -10.66 -5.51
CA ASP A 65 3.75 -11.55 -6.53
C ASP A 65 4.47 -10.74 -7.62
N ALA A 66 5.39 -11.40 -8.34
CA ALA A 66 6.19 -10.73 -9.36
C ALA A 66 5.35 -10.07 -10.48
N HIS A 67 4.17 -10.62 -10.77
CA HIS A 67 3.25 -10.09 -11.79
C HIS A 67 2.37 -8.93 -11.29
N GLN A 68 2.43 -8.62 -9.99
CA GLN A 68 1.68 -7.54 -9.35
C GLN A 68 2.56 -6.32 -9.05
N ASN A 69 3.86 -6.38 -9.39
CA ASN A 69 4.76 -5.23 -9.28
C ASN A 69 4.35 -4.09 -10.21
#